data_AF-A0A0A4ABL3-F1
#
_entry.id   AF-A0A0A4ABL3-F1
#
_cell.length_a   1.000
_cell.length_b   1.000
_cell.length_c   1.000
_cell.angle_alpha   90.00
_cell.angle_beta   90.00
_cell.angle_gamma   90.00
#
_symmetry.space_group_name_H-M   'P 1'
#
loop_
_entity.id
_entity.type
_entity.pdbx_description
1 polymer ?
#
loop_
_entity_poly.entity_id
_entity_poly.type
_entity_poly.pdbx_seq_one_letter_code
_entity_poly.pdbx_strand_id
1 'polypeptide(L)'
;MITKVNLILIVMTMLFTLQTNAKVEYTPEQYLKNYALSTCVSDGYSSKEVKNDAAAAARGYVEFGDYSLSAHTAVRTLGRKFLSEKYTSQYGESMILAKCIDFYHSNELDELVKKFQGKEDN
;
A
#
# COMPACT_ATOMS: atom_id res chain seq x y z
N MET A 1 20.68 7.88 -51.22
CA MET A 1 19.42 7.24 -50.80
C MET A 1 19.50 6.64 -49.38
N ILE A 2 20.36 7.18 -48.49
CA ILE A 2 20.67 6.59 -47.16
C ILE A 2 20.17 7.50 -46.01
N THR A 3 19.82 8.76 -46.28
CA THR A 3 19.40 9.74 -45.25
C THR A 3 17.93 9.67 -44.84
N LYS A 4 17.03 9.15 -45.69
CA LYS A 4 15.59 9.05 -45.36
C LYS A 4 15.22 7.89 -44.44
N VAL A 5 16.02 6.81 -44.45
CA VAL A 5 15.76 5.59 -43.65
C VAL A 5 16.01 5.85 -42.16
N ASN A 6 17.02 6.67 -41.81
CA ASN A 6 17.32 6.99 -40.42
C ASN A 6 16.30 7.92 -39.75
N LEU A 7 15.61 8.77 -40.51
CA LEU A 7 14.59 9.66 -39.94
C LEU A 7 13.30 8.88 -39.57
N ILE A 8 12.98 7.83 -40.32
CA ILE A 8 11.81 6.97 -40.04
C ILE A 8 12.06 6.10 -38.80
N LEU A 9 13.31 5.68 -38.55
CA LEU A 9 13.66 4.85 -37.41
C LEU A 9 13.63 5.60 -36.06
N ILE A 10 13.86 6.93 -36.07
CA ILE A 10 13.87 7.76 -34.84
C ILE A 10 12.45 8.14 -34.40
N VAL A 11 11.48 8.21 -35.32
CA VAL A 11 10.07 8.52 -34.98
C VAL A 11 9.36 7.31 -34.36
N MET A 12 9.81 6.09 -34.66
CA MET A 12 9.15 4.86 -34.22
C MET A 12 9.45 4.47 -32.76
N THR A 13 10.52 5.01 -32.16
CA THR A 13 10.87 4.78 -30.74
C THR A 13 10.24 5.77 -29.77
N MET A 14 9.55 6.82 -30.26
CA MET A 14 8.86 7.82 -29.43
C MET A 14 7.38 7.49 -29.19
N LEU A 15 6.96 6.26 -29.50
CA LEU A 15 5.69 5.67 -29.04
C LEU A 15 5.97 4.76 -27.83
N PHE A 16 6.75 5.25 -26.85
CA PHE A 16 6.64 4.70 -25.51
C PHE A 16 5.23 5.02 -25.05
N THR A 17 4.39 3.98 -25.09
CA THR A 17 3.02 3.97 -24.64
C THR A 17 2.91 4.79 -23.35
N LEU A 18 2.12 5.87 -23.39
CA LEU A 18 1.48 6.38 -22.20
C LEU A 18 0.64 5.21 -21.68
N GLN A 19 1.21 4.40 -20.79
CA GLN A 19 0.42 3.49 -19.99
C GLN A 19 -0.30 4.38 -18.99
N THR A 20 -1.40 4.99 -19.44
CA THR A 20 -2.42 5.53 -18.56
C THR A 20 -3.03 4.31 -17.87
N ASN A 21 -2.33 3.81 -16.85
CA ASN A 21 -2.97 3.03 -15.83
C ASN A 21 -3.99 3.98 -15.22
N ALA A 22 -5.26 3.81 -15.55
CA ALA A 22 -6.35 4.37 -14.77
C ALA A 22 -6.31 3.69 -13.39
N LYS A 23 -5.27 3.99 -12.61
CA LYS A 23 -5.23 3.69 -11.19
C LYS A 23 -6.36 4.51 -10.60
N VAL A 24 -7.25 3.85 -9.87
CA VAL A 24 -8.21 4.54 -9.02
C VAL A 24 -7.42 5.51 -8.15
N GLU A 25 -7.73 6.79 -8.26
CA GLU A 25 -7.13 7.82 -7.41
C GLU A 25 -7.80 7.76 -6.03
N TYR A 26 -6.98 7.76 -5.00
CA TYR A 26 -7.41 7.72 -3.61
C TYR A 26 -7.10 9.05 -2.93
N THR A 27 -7.86 9.39 -1.91
CA THR A 27 -7.50 10.50 -1.01
C THR A 27 -6.23 10.14 -0.22
N PRO A 28 -5.47 11.12 0.32
CA PRO A 28 -4.31 10.83 1.16
C PRO A 28 -4.63 9.90 2.34
N GLU A 29 -5.82 10.08 2.96
CA GLU A 29 -6.31 9.23 4.05
C GLU A 29 -6.52 7.78 3.59
N GLN A 30 -7.12 7.60 2.41
CA GLN A 30 -7.31 6.29 1.80
C GLN A 30 -5.98 5.64 1.43
N TYR A 31 -5.00 6.40 0.93
CA TYR A 31 -3.65 5.89 0.69
C TYR A 31 -2.99 5.37 1.98
N LEU A 32 -3.06 6.12 3.08
CA LEU A 32 -2.51 5.67 4.36
C LEU A 32 -3.23 4.42 4.89
N LYS A 33 -4.55 4.34 4.75
CA LYS A 33 -5.32 3.15 5.14
C LYS A 33 -5.01 1.93 4.26
N ASN A 34 -4.84 2.12 2.95
CA ASN A 34 -4.45 1.07 2.02
C ASN A 34 -3.03 0.57 2.31
N TYR A 35 -2.10 1.48 2.62
CA TYR A 35 -0.77 1.14 3.13
C TYR A 35 -0.89 0.31 4.43
N ALA A 36 -1.71 0.77 5.38
CA ALA A 36 -1.91 0.09 6.65
C ALA A 36 -2.38 -1.36 6.45
N LEU A 37 -3.45 -1.57 5.66
CA LEU A 37 -3.94 -2.90 5.32
C LEU A 37 -2.85 -3.78 4.66
N SER A 38 -2.16 -3.22 3.67
CA SER A 38 -1.12 -3.95 2.92
C SER A 38 0.04 -4.39 3.83
N THR A 39 0.47 -3.52 4.75
CA THR A 39 1.51 -3.87 5.72
C THR A 39 1.03 -4.88 6.77
N CYS A 40 -0.24 -4.83 7.20
CA CYS A 40 -0.82 -5.85 8.08
C CYS A 40 -0.80 -7.24 7.42
N VAL A 41 -1.24 -7.33 6.15
CA VAL A 41 -1.21 -8.58 5.39
C VAL A 41 0.23 -9.08 5.22
N SER A 42 1.16 -8.18 4.87
CA SER A 42 2.58 -8.52 4.73
C SER A 42 3.23 -8.99 6.03
N ASP A 43 2.91 -8.38 7.16
CA ASP A 43 3.48 -8.74 8.46
C ASP A 43 2.81 -10.02 9.03
N GLY A 44 1.55 -10.30 8.67
CA GLY A 44 0.77 -11.42 9.20
C GLY A 44 1.00 -12.77 8.51
N TYR A 45 1.13 -12.78 7.17
CA TYR A 45 1.31 -14.05 6.43
C TYR A 45 2.76 -14.51 6.39
N SER A 46 2.98 -15.84 6.33
CA SER A 46 4.30 -16.46 6.22
C SER A 46 4.72 -16.75 4.77
N SER A 47 3.76 -16.89 3.85
CA SER A 47 4.04 -17.17 2.43
C SER A 47 4.85 -16.03 1.80
N LYS A 48 5.99 -16.36 1.20
CA LYS A 48 6.86 -15.39 0.53
C LYS A 48 6.14 -14.62 -0.57
N GLU A 49 5.27 -15.30 -1.32
CA GLU A 49 4.46 -14.69 -2.37
C GLU A 49 3.57 -13.58 -1.80
N VAL A 50 2.76 -13.91 -0.79
CA VAL A 50 1.84 -12.96 -0.14
C VAL A 50 2.59 -11.81 0.52
N LYS A 51 3.68 -12.10 1.23
CA LYS A 51 4.50 -11.06 1.88
C LYS A 51 5.07 -10.09 0.86
N ASN A 52 5.64 -10.60 -0.23
CA ASN A 52 6.31 -9.77 -1.22
C ASN A 52 5.32 -8.91 -2.00
N ASP A 53 4.18 -9.48 -2.39
CA ASP A 53 3.14 -8.76 -3.12
C ASP A 53 2.50 -7.67 -2.25
N ALA A 54 2.08 -8.01 -1.04
CA ALA A 54 1.51 -7.05 -0.10
C ALA A 54 2.52 -5.95 0.28
N ALA A 55 3.80 -6.27 0.44
CA ALA A 55 4.85 -5.26 0.66
C ALA A 55 5.06 -4.37 -0.58
N ALA A 56 4.92 -4.90 -1.80
CA ALA A 56 4.98 -4.11 -3.03
C ALA A 56 3.79 -3.16 -3.14
N ALA A 57 2.58 -3.62 -2.83
CA ALA A 57 1.40 -2.78 -2.75
C ALA A 57 1.57 -1.67 -1.70
N ALA A 58 2.07 -2.00 -0.50
CA ALA A 58 2.36 -1.02 0.55
C ALA A 58 3.30 0.08 0.06
N ARG A 59 4.43 -0.27 -0.56
CA ARG A 59 5.35 0.72 -1.16
C ARG A 59 4.63 1.57 -2.21
N GLY A 60 3.82 0.95 -3.06
CA GLY A 60 2.99 1.66 -4.02
C GLY A 60 2.08 2.71 -3.40
N TYR A 61 1.50 2.46 -2.23
CA TYR A 61 0.65 3.43 -1.52
C TYR A 61 1.43 4.52 -0.78
N VAL A 62 2.72 4.31 -0.48
CA VAL A 62 3.62 5.35 0.04
C VAL A 62 3.94 6.38 -1.05
N GLU A 63 4.22 5.95 -2.27
CA GLU A 63 4.65 6.84 -3.38
C GLU A 63 3.61 7.91 -3.76
N PHE A 64 2.32 7.65 -3.51
CA PHE A 64 1.23 8.56 -3.89
C PHE A 64 0.53 9.19 -2.68
N GLY A 65 1.01 8.95 -1.46
CA GLY A 65 0.40 9.44 -0.22
C GLY A 65 1.13 10.65 0.36
N ASP A 66 0.39 11.54 1.03
CA ASP A 66 0.92 12.78 1.62
C ASP A 66 1.22 12.66 3.13
N TYR A 67 1.36 11.44 3.65
CA TYR A 67 1.59 11.21 5.07
C TYR A 67 3.07 10.99 5.37
N SER A 68 3.53 11.50 6.51
CA SER A 68 4.92 11.41 6.94
C SER A 68 5.39 9.99 7.28
N LEU A 69 6.70 9.77 7.43
CA LEU A 69 7.25 8.47 7.83
C LEU A 69 6.79 8.06 9.23
N SER A 70 6.63 9.03 10.15
CA SER A 70 6.10 8.76 11.48
C SER A 70 4.65 8.26 11.43
N ALA A 71 3.82 8.79 10.54
CA ALA A 71 2.46 8.30 10.32
C ALA A 71 2.45 6.85 9.83
N HIS A 72 3.26 6.53 8.81
CA HIS A 72 3.43 5.18 8.28
C HIS A 72 3.93 4.19 9.34
N THR A 73 4.86 4.62 10.20
CA THR A 73 5.38 3.81 11.31
C THR A 73 4.31 3.54 12.37
N ALA A 74 3.51 4.56 12.69
CA ALA A 74 2.43 4.46 13.67
C ALA A 74 1.34 3.46 13.23
N VAL A 75 0.83 3.59 12.01
CA VAL A 75 -0.23 2.70 11.51
C VAL A 75 0.27 1.26 11.36
N ARG A 76 1.52 1.04 10.94
CA ARG A 76 2.11 -0.31 10.88
C ARG A 76 2.25 -0.93 12.27
N THR A 77 2.62 -0.12 13.27
CA THR A 77 2.71 -0.59 14.66
C THR A 77 1.33 -0.97 15.20
N LEU A 78 0.29 -0.20 14.87
CA LEU A 78 -1.09 -0.55 15.21
C LEU A 78 -1.52 -1.86 14.52
N GLY A 79 -1.21 -2.05 13.23
CA GLY A 79 -1.51 -3.30 12.53
C GLY A 79 -0.89 -4.54 13.20
N ARG A 80 0.37 -4.43 13.69
CA ARG A 80 1.00 -5.50 14.48
C ARG A 80 0.30 -5.78 15.81
N LYS A 81 -0.28 -4.76 16.46
CA LYS A 81 -1.11 -4.95 17.66
C LYS A 81 -2.33 -5.82 17.34
N PHE A 82 -3.07 -5.51 16.28
CA PHE A 82 -4.22 -6.31 15.83
C PHE A 82 -3.82 -7.75 15.47
N LEU A 83 -2.69 -7.94 14.79
CA LEU A 83 -2.17 -9.29 14.48
C LEU A 83 -1.93 -10.14 15.73
N SER A 84 -1.54 -9.52 16.85
CA SER A 84 -1.27 -10.18 18.13
C SER A 84 -2.54 -10.60 18.91
N GLU A 85 -3.72 -10.13 18.50
CA GLU A 85 -4.97 -10.46 19.16
C GLU A 85 -5.33 -11.95 19.00
N LYS A 86 -6.01 -12.52 19.99
CA LYS A 86 -6.46 -13.91 19.96
C LYS A 86 -7.83 -13.98 19.28
N TYR A 87 -7.87 -14.59 18.10
CA TYR A 87 -9.10 -14.88 17.38
C TYR A 87 -9.38 -16.37 17.46
N THR A 88 -10.63 -16.74 17.71
CA THR A 88 -11.07 -18.13 17.67
C THR A 88 -11.62 -18.43 16.28
N SER A 89 -11.23 -19.58 15.74
CA SER A 89 -11.76 -20.10 14.49
C SER A 89 -12.30 -21.50 14.73
N GLN A 90 -13.50 -21.78 14.22
CA GLN A 90 -14.06 -23.13 14.25
C GLN A 90 -13.21 -24.15 13.48
N TYR A 91 -12.42 -23.67 12.51
CA TYR A 91 -11.57 -24.49 11.65
C TYR A 91 -10.08 -24.42 12.03
N GLY A 92 -9.74 -23.80 13.18
CA GLY A 92 -8.35 -23.70 13.65
C GLY A 92 -7.47 -22.70 12.89
N GLU A 93 -8.05 -21.92 11.98
CA GLU A 93 -7.33 -20.91 11.22
C GLU A 93 -6.85 -19.74 12.08
N SER A 94 -5.72 -19.14 11.69
CA SER A 94 -5.10 -18.00 12.39
C SER A 94 -5.88 -16.68 12.30
N MET A 95 -6.86 -16.62 11.39
CA MET A 95 -7.73 -15.46 11.13
C MET A 95 -6.96 -14.17 10.79
N ILE A 96 -5.77 -14.27 10.20
CA ILE A 96 -4.93 -13.11 9.84
C ILE A 96 -5.70 -12.08 9.01
N LEU A 97 -6.40 -12.52 7.97
CA LEU A 97 -7.15 -11.61 7.10
C LEU A 97 -8.26 -10.88 7.87
N ALA A 98 -8.99 -11.57 8.73
CA ALA A 98 -10.03 -10.96 9.56
C ALA A 98 -9.45 -9.88 10.47
N LYS A 99 -8.35 -10.18 11.17
CA LYS A 99 -7.63 -9.21 12.00
C LYS A 99 -7.20 -7.96 11.22
N CYS A 100 -6.73 -8.14 9.99
CA CYS A 100 -6.33 -7.00 9.15
C CYS A 100 -7.52 -6.19 8.61
N ILE A 101 -8.67 -6.83 8.37
CA ILE A 101 -9.92 -6.15 8.02
C ILE A 101 -10.45 -5.37 9.23
N ASP A 102 -10.46 -5.99 10.41
CA ASP A 102 -10.91 -5.34 11.65
C ASP A 102 -9.99 -4.17 12.02
N PHE A 103 -8.68 -4.33 11.82
CA PHE A 103 -7.72 -3.23 11.90
C PHE A 103 -8.04 -2.09 10.93
N TYR A 104 -8.32 -2.40 9.66
CA TYR A 104 -8.63 -1.40 8.63
C TYR A 104 -9.89 -0.58 8.97
N HIS A 105 -10.86 -1.20 9.65
CA HIS A 105 -12.10 -0.57 10.10
C HIS A 105 -12.05 -0.03 11.55
N SER A 106 -10.90 -0.10 12.21
CA SER A 106 -10.78 0.29 13.61
C SER A 106 -10.84 1.79 13.83
N ASN A 107 -11.46 2.20 14.96
CA ASN A 107 -11.45 3.59 15.40
C ASN A 107 -10.03 4.07 15.68
N GLU A 108 -9.16 3.20 16.20
CA GLU A 108 -7.76 3.55 16.46
C GLU A 108 -7.00 3.91 15.17
N LEU A 109 -7.28 3.24 14.05
CA LEU A 109 -6.67 3.62 12.76
C LEU A 109 -7.20 4.98 12.31
N ASP A 110 -8.51 5.23 12.42
CA ASP A 110 -9.12 6.52 12.08
C ASP A 110 -8.55 7.68 12.90
N GLU A 111 -8.30 7.44 14.20
CA GLU A 111 -7.66 8.41 15.08
C GLU A 111 -6.23 8.72 14.66
N LEU A 112 -5.45 7.71 14.26
CA LEU A 112 -4.10 7.93 13.75
C LEU A 112 -4.11 8.72 12.43
N VAL A 113 -4.98 8.37 11.49
CA VAL A 113 -5.14 9.07 10.21
C VAL A 113 -5.43 10.56 10.45
N LYS A 114 -6.36 10.87 11.35
CA LYS A 114 -6.68 12.26 11.74
C LYS A 114 -5.52 12.94 12.47
N LYS A 115 -4.86 12.23 13.38
CA LYS A 115 -3.76 12.77 14.20
C LYS A 115 -2.59 13.25 13.34
N PHE A 116 -2.29 12.57 12.25
CA PHE A 116 -1.15 12.86 11.38
C PHE A 116 -1.49 13.69 10.13
N GLN A 117 -2.77 14.01 9.91
CA GLN A 117 -3.20 14.75 8.73
C GLN A 117 -2.49 16.11 8.65
N GLY A 118 -1.80 16.36 7.52
CA GLY A 118 -1.08 17.62 7.27
C GLY A 118 0.14 17.87 8.16
N LYS A 119 0.69 16.83 8.81
CA LYS A 119 1.88 16.94 9.65
C LYS A 119 3.12 16.38 8.97
N GLU A 120 4.19 17.16 8.95
CA GLU A 120 5.52 16.75 8.51
C GLU A 120 6.30 16.07 9.65
N ASP A 121 7.33 15.30 9.28
CA ASP A 121 8.32 14.83 10.25
C ASP A 121 9.22 16.00 10.69
N ASN A 122 9.55 16.07 11.99
CA ASN A 122 10.47 17.07 12.55
C ASN A 122 11.95 16.68 12.36
#